data_AF-V2XG55-F1
#
_entry.id   AF-V2XG55-F1
#
_cell.length_a   1.000
_cell.length_b   1.000
_cell.length_c   1.000
_cell.angle_alpha   90.00
_cell.angle_beta   90.00
_cell.angle_gamma   90.00
#
_symmetry.space_group_name_H-M   'P 1'
#
loop_
_entity.id
_entity.type
_entity.pdbx_description
1 polymer ?
#
loop_
_entity_poly.entity_id
_entity_poly.type
_entity_poly.pdbx_seq_one_letter_code
_entity_poly.pdbx_strand_id
1 'polypeptide(L)'
;MQFFLPSAHTDVDSNTIDVILRRVRSTLSTDSSLSPFMLWTGEQLGISEIMVVRDAKEDGGQARCMGYATFCQRWRADEKFRSWLAPIAKGMERLANHPHKRQLERMAYVQRLLVDLAELLKPQDRNPDMNRCTLASPRCPLQAMHN
;
A
#
# COMPACT_ATOMS: atom_id res chain seq x y z
N MET A 1 1.19 12.05 41.77
CA MET A 1 2.19 12.03 40.67
C MET A 1 1.82 10.88 39.77
N GLN A 2 1.28 11.18 38.59
CA GLN A 2 0.82 10.19 37.61
C GLN A 2 1.99 9.93 36.67
N PHE A 3 2.60 8.75 36.77
CA PHE A 3 3.66 8.33 35.87
C PHE A 3 3.04 8.01 34.50
N PHE A 4 3.29 8.89 33.54
CA PHE A 4 3.11 8.58 32.13
C PHE A 4 4.19 7.55 31.76
N LEU A 5 3.82 6.28 31.63
CA LEU A 5 4.71 5.28 31.04
C LEU A 5 4.81 5.58 29.54
N PRO A 6 6.03 5.74 28.97
CA PRO A 6 6.18 5.78 27.53
C PRO A 6 5.86 4.39 26.97
N SER A 7 4.89 4.32 26.07
CA SER A 7 4.56 3.08 25.34
C SER A 7 5.69 2.78 24.35
N ALA A 8 6.76 2.14 24.84
CA ALA A 8 7.96 1.76 24.10
C ALA A 8 7.69 0.82 22.90
N HIS A 9 6.46 0.32 22.76
CA HIS A 9 6.07 -0.61 21.69
C HIS A 9 5.64 0.08 20.38
N THR A 10 5.31 1.37 20.41
CA THR A 10 4.89 2.13 19.20
C THR A 10 6.05 2.69 18.39
N ASP A 11 7.19 2.91 19.05
CA ASP A 11 8.35 3.59 18.47
C ASP A 11 9.20 2.64 17.60
N VAL A 12 9.29 1.37 18.02
CA VAL A 12 10.03 0.32 17.30
C VAL A 12 9.38 -0.01 15.95
N ASP A 13 8.04 -0.10 15.92
CA ASP A 13 7.28 -0.37 14.70
C ASP A 13 7.38 0.82 13.73
N SER A 14 7.27 2.06 14.26
CA SER A 14 7.35 3.29 13.45
C SER A 14 8.74 3.46 12.81
N ASN A 15 9.81 3.26 13.59
CA ASN A 15 11.18 3.30 13.08
C ASN A 15 11.42 2.22 12.01
N THR A 16 10.89 1.02 12.23
CA THR A 16 11.02 -0.11 11.28
C THR A 16 10.29 0.19 9.96
N ILE A 17 9.07 0.74 10.02
CA ILE A 17 8.31 1.19 8.85
C ILE A 17 9.11 2.24 8.07
N ASP A 18 9.64 3.26 8.74
CA ASP A 18 10.45 4.30 8.11
C ASP A 18 11.71 3.73 7.44
N VAL A 19 12.37 2.77 8.08
CA VAL A 19 13.54 2.08 7.52
C VAL A 19 13.17 1.33 6.25
N ILE A 20 12.06 0.58 6.24
CA ILE A 20 11.62 -0.18 5.08
C ILE A 20 11.20 0.76 3.96
N LEU A 21 10.41 1.80 4.24
CA LEU A 21 9.99 2.81 3.25
C LEU A 21 11.20 3.49 2.59
N ARG A 22 12.22 3.86 3.38
CA ARG A 22 13.46 4.46 2.86
C ARG A 22 14.21 3.49 1.96
N ARG A 23 14.26 2.21 2.31
CA ARG A 23 14.89 1.15 1.49
C ARG A 23 14.13 0.94 0.18
N VAL A 24 12.81 0.88 0.21
CA VAL A 24 11.98 0.79 -1.01
C VAL A 24 12.25 1.99 -1.91
N ARG A 25 12.15 3.21 -1.37
CA ARG A 25 12.38 4.45 -2.12
C ARG A 25 13.76 4.51 -2.75
N SER A 26 14.80 4.15 -1.99
CA SER A 26 16.18 4.14 -2.47
C SER A 26 16.37 3.08 -3.57
N THR A 27 15.85 1.86 -3.35
CA THR A 27 15.95 0.76 -4.31
C THR A 27 15.23 1.08 -5.61
N LEU A 28 14.11 1.81 -5.58
CA LEU A 28 13.40 2.24 -6.77
C LEU A 28 14.05 3.47 -7.45
N SER A 29 14.68 4.36 -6.68
CA SER A 29 15.32 5.59 -7.23
C SER A 29 16.73 5.38 -7.80
N THR A 30 17.34 4.21 -7.60
CA THR A 30 18.75 4.00 -7.95
C THR A 30 18.96 3.70 -9.44
N ASP A 31 19.88 4.45 -10.06
CA ASP A 31 20.31 4.39 -11.47
C ASP A 31 21.66 3.69 -11.69
N SER A 32 22.20 3.03 -10.65
CA SER A 32 23.54 2.41 -10.63
C SER A 32 23.83 1.38 -11.74
N SER A 33 22.81 1.06 -12.53
CA SER A 33 22.90 0.59 -13.91
C SER A 33 21.59 1.01 -14.58
N LEU A 34 21.56 1.20 -15.92
CA LEU A 34 20.36 1.47 -16.75
C LEU A 34 19.31 0.33 -16.63
N SER A 35 18.79 0.15 -15.43
CA SER A 35 18.07 -1.02 -14.96
C SER A 35 16.58 -0.75 -15.11
N PRO A 36 15.78 -1.75 -15.50
CA PRO A 36 14.33 -1.67 -15.36
C PRO A 36 13.95 -1.38 -13.89
N PHE A 37 12.71 -0.94 -13.68
CA PHE A 37 12.11 -0.66 -12.36
C PHE A 37 12.59 0.60 -11.65
N MET A 38 13.12 1.57 -12.40
CA MET A 38 13.44 2.88 -11.83
C MET A 38 12.19 3.74 -11.75
N LEU A 39 11.93 4.25 -10.54
CA LEU A 39 10.96 5.32 -10.31
C LEU A 39 11.68 6.45 -9.61
N TRP A 40 11.74 7.62 -10.24
CA TRP A 40 12.33 8.80 -9.65
C TRP A 40 11.48 9.30 -8.48
N THR A 41 12.08 10.09 -7.58
CA THR A 41 11.35 10.64 -6.42
C THR A 41 10.07 11.37 -6.85
N GLY A 42 10.10 12.16 -7.93
CA GLY A 42 8.92 12.85 -8.43
C GLY A 42 7.81 11.90 -8.90
N GLU A 43 8.18 10.81 -9.58
CA GLU A 43 7.22 9.77 -10.01
C GLU A 43 6.64 9.04 -8.81
N GLN A 44 7.45 8.70 -7.81
CA GLN A 44 6.97 8.06 -6.58
C GLN A 44 5.97 8.95 -5.82
N LEU A 45 6.25 10.26 -5.72
CA LEU A 45 5.34 11.23 -5.11
C LEU A 45 4.04 11.36 -5.93
N GLY A 46 4.15 11.51 -7.25
CA GLY A 46 2.98 11.57 -8.13
C GLY A 46 2.11 10.31 -8.04
N ILE A 47 2.72 9.12 -8.03
CA ILE A 47 2.00 7.86 -7.80
C ILE A 47 1.30 7.87 -6.44
N SER A 48 2.00 8.31 -5.38
CA SER A 48 1.39 8.37 -4.04
C SER A 48 0.17 9.29 -4.01
N GLU A 49 0.21 10.41 -4.74
CA GLU A 49 -0.89 11.37 -4.81
C GLU A 49 -2.10 10.82 -5.58
N ILE A 50 -1.89 10.24 -6.77
CA ILE A 50 -2.99 9.69 -7.58
C ILE A 50 -3.60 8.42 -6.98
N MET A 51 -2.89 7.78 -6.05
CA MET A 51 -3.36 6.63 -5.29
C MET A 51 -4.17 7.03 -4.06
N VAL A 52 -4.22 8.30 -3.66
CA VAL A 52 -5.06 8.76 -2.55
C VAL A 52 -6.49 9.01 -3.02
N VAL A 53 -7.45 8.44 -2.30
CA VAL A 53 -8.88 8.72 -2.44
C VAL A 53 -9.41 9.36 -1.16
N ARG A 54 -10.38 10.26 -1.30
CA ARG A 54 -11.10 10.88 -0.18
C ARG A 54 -12.54 10.40 -0.21
N ASP A 55 -13.08 10.08 0.96
CA ASP A 55 -14.46 9.63 1.07
C ASP A 55 -15.42 10.80 0.85
N ALA A 56 -16.10 10.80 -0.31
CA ALA A 56 -17.00 11.88 -0.73
C ALA A 56 -18.25 12.06 0.15
N LYS A 57 -18.48 11.17 1.12
CA LYS A 57 -19.62 11.21 2.05
C LYS A 57 -19.36 12.03 3.31
N GLU A 58 -18.11 12.41 3.56
CA GLU A 58 -17.73 13.27 4.68
C GLU A 58 -17.01 14.50 4.12
N ASP A 59 -17.52 15.68 4.41
CA ASP A 59 -16.85 16.92 4.03
C ASP A 59 -15.53 17.00 4.82
N GLY A 60 -14.40 16.88 4.13
CA GLY A 60 -13.09 16.66 4.78
C GLY A 60 -12.73 15.20 5.10
N GLY A 61 -13.40 14.22 4.48
CA GLY A 61 -13.19 12.79 4.71
C GLY A 61 -11.73 12.34 4.66
N GLN A 62 -11.41 11.32 5.46
CA GLN A 62 -10.05 10.84 5.66
C GLN A 62 -9.39 10.42 4.33
N ALA A 63 -8.16 10.90 4.10
CA ALA A 63 -7.35 10.46 2.97
C ALA A 63 -6.91 9.01 3.18
N ARG A 64 -7.25 8.14 2.22
CA ARG A 64 -6.87 6.72 2.25
C ARG A 64 -6.29 6.28 0.92
N CYS A 65 -5.44 5.26 0.94
CA CYS A 65 -4.98 4.63 -0.29
C CYS A 65 -6.17 3.97 -1.02
N MET A 66 -6.13 4.06 -2.35
CA MET A 66 -7.07 3.41 -3.24
C MET A 66 -7.05 1.90 -3.00
N GLY A 67 -8.24 1.30 -2.83
CA GLY A 67 -8.36 -0.14 -2.68
C GLY A 67 -7.95 -0.89 -3.94
N TYR A 68 -7.46 -2.12 -3.78
CA TYR A 68 -6.93 -2.93 -4.88
C TYR A 68 -7.95 -3.19 -6.00
N ALA A 69 -9.22 -3.47 -5.67
CA ALA A 69 -10.26 -3.67 -6.68
C ALA A 69 -10.49 -2.41 -7.54
N THR A 70 -10.55 -1.24 -6.90
CA THR A 70 -10.68 0.06 -7.56
C THR A 70 -9.45 0.37 -8.41
N PHE A 71 -8.25 0.07 -7.88
CA PHE A 71 -7.01 0.17 -8.64
C PHE A 71 -7.07 -0.67 -9.93
N CYS A 72 -7.48 -1.93 -9.85
CA CYS A 72 -7.56 -2.80 -11.02
C CYS A 72 -8.61 -2.33 -12.05
N GLN A 73 -9.71 -1.74 -11.60
CA GLN A 73 -10.70 -1.14 -12.49
C GLN A 73 -10.12 0.10 -13.20
N ARG A 74 -9.52 1.01 -12.42
CA ARG A 74 -8.90 2.24 -12.95
C ARG A 74 -7.73 1.95 -13.87
N TRP A 75 -6.89 0.97 -13.55
CA TRP A 75 -5.78 0.50 -14.39
C TRP A 75 -6.22 0.11 -15.80
N ARG A 76 -7.38 -0.54 -15.92
CA ARG A 76 -7.93 -0.99 -17.21
C ARG A 76 -8.61 0.14 -17.98
N ALA A 77 -9.21 1.10 -17.28
CA ALA A 77 -10.06 2.12 -17.88
C ALA A 77 -9.34 3.46 -18.16
N ASP A 78 -8.32 3.81 -17.38
CA ASP A 78 -7.67 5.13 -17.40
C ASP A 78 -6.22 5.00 -17.87
N GLU A 79 -5.97 5.37 -19.12
CA GLU A 79 -4.64 5.33 -19.72
C GLU A 79 -3.65 6.31 -19.06
N LYS A 80 -4.12 7.48 -18.62
CA LYS A 80 -3.26 8.47 -17.95
C LYS A 80 -2.80 7.92 -16.61
N PHE A 81 -3.70 7.33 -15.84
CA PHE A 81 -3.35 6.61 -14.60
C PHE A 81 -2.36 5.48 -14.88
N ARG A 82 -2.62 4.66 -15.91
CA ARG A 82 -1.73 3.56 -16.29
C ARG A 82 -0.32 4.02 -16.65
N SER A 83 -0.21 5.18 -17.31
CA SER A 83 1.07 5.72 -17.76
C SER A 83 2.06 6.01 -16.63
N TRP A 84 1.57 6.39 -15.43
CA TRP A 84 2.40 6.61 -14.24
C TRP A 84 3.14 5.36 -13.75
N LEU A 85 2.59 4.15 -13.99
CA LEU A 85 3.24 2.89 -13.59
C LEU A 85 3.87 2.16 -14.79
N ALA A 86 3.88 2.79 -15.97
CA ALA A 86 4.49 2.21 -17.17
C ALA A 86 5.98 1.83 -16.98
N PRO A 87 6.81 2.58 -16.23
CA PRO A 87 8.20 2.18 -15.98
C PRO A 87 8.31 0.82 -15.27
N ILE A 88 7.40 0.54 -14.32
CA ILE A 88 7.35 -0.75 -13.62
C ILE A 88 6.85 -1.83 -14.56
N ALA A 89 5.72 -1.60 -15.26
CA ALA A 89 5.12 -2.59 -16.16
C ALA A 89 6.09 -3.02 -17.27
N LYS A 90 6.70 -2.05 -17.96
CA LYS A 90 7.73 -2.30 -18.98
C LYS A 90 8.96 -2.98 -18.38
N GLY A 91 9.33 -2.64 -17.15
CA GLY A 91 10.38 -3.34 -16.43
C GLY A 91 10.08 -4.83 -16.28
N MET A 92 8.85 -5.17 -15.89
CA MET A 92 8.43 -6.55 -15.65
C MET A 92 8.42 -7.34 -16.96
N GLU A 93 7.87 -6.76 -18.03
CA GLU A 93 7.87 -7.35 -19.36
C GLU A 93 9.29 -7.60 -19.88
N ARG A 94 10.19 -6.63 -19.73
CA ARG A 94 11.60 -6.79 -20.13
C ARG A 94 12.28 -7.90 -19.34
N LEU A 95 12.05 -7.97 -18.03
CA LEU A 95 12.64 -8.99 -17.17
C LEU A 95 12.11 -10.39 -17.49
N ALA A 96 10.82 -10.51 -17.82
CA ALA A 96 10.20 -11.78 -18.22
C ALA A 96 10.77 -12.30 -19.55
N ASN A 97 10.99 -11.41 -20.52
CA ASN A 97 11.51 -11.78 -21.84
C ASN A 97 13.03 -11.95 -21.86
N HIS A 98 13.75 -11.20 -21.02
CA HIS A 98 15.21 -11.18 -20.96
C HIS A 98 15.67 -11.20 -19.50
N PRO A 99 15.63 -12.37 -18.85
CA PRO A 99 16.00 -12.49 -17.44
C PRO A 99 17.47 -12.13 -17.22
N HIS A 100 17.70 -11.18 -16.32
CA HIS A 100 19.04 -10.78 -15.90
C HIS A 100 19.17 -10.94 -14.38
N LYS A 101 20.17 -11.70 -13.94
CA LYS A 101 20.35 -12.11 -12.52
C LYS A 101 20.24 -10.94 -11.54
N ARG A 102 20.98 -9.85 -11.77
CA ARG A 102 20.97 -8.68 -10.87
C ARG A 102 19.60 -7.97 -10.83
N GLN A 103 18.85 -8.01 -11.94
CA GLN A 103 17.53 -7.37 -12.01
C GLN A 103 16.47 -8.23 -11.33
N LEU A 104 16.57 -9.56 -11.44
CA LEU A 104 15.76 -10.51 -10.67
C LEU A 104 16.01 -10.34 -9.17
N GLU A 105 17.28 -10.25 -8.75
CA GLU A 105 17.66 -10.01 -7.36
C GLU A 105 17.10 -8.68 -6.83
N ARG A 106 17.22 -7.59 -7.61
CA ARG A 106 16.62 -6.29 -7.26
C ARG A 106 15.11 -6.37 -7.11
N MET A 107 14.42 -7.01 -8.06
CA MET A 107 12.96 -7.20 -8.00
C MET A 107 12.55 -8.01 -6.77
N ALA A 108 13.18 -9.16 -6.54
CA ALA A 108 12.92 -9.99 -5.38
C ALA A 108 13.17 -9.24 -4.06
N TYR A 109 14.19 -8.37 -4.03
CA TYR A 109 14.46 -7.53 -2.87
C TYR A 109 13.36 -6.48 -2.64
N VAL A 110 12.93 -5.76 -3.68
CA VAL A 110 11.80 -4.81 -3.57
C VAL A 110 10.53 -5.53 -3.13
N GLN A 111 10.22 -6.68 -3.73
CA GLN A 111 9.04 -7.47 -3.37
C GLN A 111 9.07 -7.87 -1.90
N ARG A 112 10.22 -8.35 -1.39
CA ARG A 112 10.36 -8.70 0.03
C ARG A 112 10.12 -7.50 0.93
N LEU A 113 10.72 -6.35 0.63
CA LEU A 113 10.49 -5.12 1.39
C LEU A 113 9.01 -4.69 1.40
N LEU A 114 8.30 -4.84 0.28
CA LEU A 114 6.87 -4.53 0.19
C LEU A 114 6.01 -5.50 0.99
N VAL A 115 6.35 -6.79 1.00
CA VAL A 115 5.69 -7.80 1.84
C VAL A 115 5.93 -7.51 3.31
N ASP A 116 7.18 -7.25 3.71
CA ASP A 116 7.54 -6.90 5.09
C ASP A 116 6.76 -5.65 5.55
N LEU A 117 6.68 -4.63 4.69
CA LEU A 117 5.90 -3.43 4.98
C LEU A 117 4.41 -3.74 5.12
N ALA A 118 3.83 -4.56 4.23
CA ALA A 118 2.43 -4.93 4.30
C ALA A 118 2.10 -5.70 5.57
N GLU A 119 2.97 -6.63 6.01
CA GLU A 119 2.82 -7.35 7.27
C GLU A 119 2.88 -6.41 8.49
N LEU A 120 3.79 -5.42 8.49
CA LEU A 120 3.86 -4.43 9.56
C LEU A 120 2.67 -3.47 9.60
N LEU A 121 2.08 -3.17 8.44
CA LEU A 121 0.91 -2.31 8.31
C LEU A 121 -0.40 -3.04 8.57
N LYS A 122 -0.41 -4.38 8.66
CA LYS A 122 -1.60 -5.09 9.12
C LYS A 122 -1.95 -4.54 10.50
N PRO A 123 -3.24 -4.25 10.77
CA PRO A 123 -3.67 -3.93 12.11
C PRO A 123 -3.18 -5.05 13.02
N GLN A 124 -2.19 -4.77 13.86
CA GLN A 124 -1.93 -5.64 14.99
C GLN A 124 -3.23 -5.57 15.79
N ASP A 125 -3.84 -6.72 16.09
CA ASP A 125 -5.00 -6.81 16.97
C ASP A 125 -4.61 -6.28 18.35
N ARG A 126 -4.49 -4.95 18.48
CA ARG A 126 -4.49 -4.23 19.73
C ARG A 126 -5.92 -4.29 20.17
N ASN A 127 -6.27 -5.42 20.79
CA ASN A 127 -7.52 -5.69 21.47
C ASN A 127 -8.15 -4.37 21.94
N PRO A 128 -9.14 -3.83 21.21
CA PRO A 128 -10.04 -2.90 21.84
C PRO A 128 -11.11 -3.78 22.48
N ASP A 129 -11.37 -3.58 23.76
CA ASP A 129 -12.65 -3.94 24.36
C ASP A 129 -13.82 -3.47 23.46
N MET A 130 -14.26 -4.33 22.55
CA MET A 130 -15.31 -4.08 21.58
C MET A 130 -15.97 -5.44 21.25
N ASN A 131 -16.76 -6.06 22.12
CA ASN A 131 -17.99 -5.51 22.71
C ASN A 131 -18.58 -4.31 21.96
N ARG A 132 -18.78 -4.43 20.64
CA ARG A 132 -19.98 -3.97 19.92
C ARG A 132 -19.89 -4.26 18.41
N CYS A 133 -20.04 -5.54 18.08
CA CYS A 133 -20.86 -5.94 16.94
C CYS A 133 -21.64 -7.18 17.38
N THR A 134 -22.56 -6.98 18.33
CA THR A 134 -23.72 -7.86 18.41
C THR A 134 -24.48 -7.71 17.10
N LEU A 135 -24.56 -8.80 16.35
CA LEU A 135 -25.53 -9.02 15.28
C LEU A 135 -26.95 -9.06 15.87
N ALA A 136 -27.37 -7.96 16.50
CA ALA A 136 -28.68 -7.74 17.07
C ALA A 136 -29.12 -6.31 16.78
N SER A 137 -29.18 -5.94 15.50
CA SER A 137 -30.06 -4.89 15.04
C SER A 137 -31.29 -5.55 14.42
N PRO A 138 -32.50 -5.42 15.00
CA PRO A 138 -33.71 -6.11 14.51
C PRO A 138 -34.30 -5.48 13.23
N ARG A 139 -33.48 -4.86 12.37
CA ARG A 139 -33.94 -4.23 11.13
C ARG A 139 -32.99 -4.45 9.95
N CYS A 140 -32.59 -5.70 9.71
CA CYS A 140 -32.10 -6.11 8.39
C CYS A 140 -33.30 -6.47 7.51
N PRO A 141 -33.68 -5.66 6.50
CA PRO A 141 -34.70 -6.02 5.53
C PRO A 141 -34.12 -6.96 4.48
N LEU A 142 -33.80 -8.20 4.87
CA LEU A 142 -33.34 -9.26 3.96
C LEU A 142 -33.93 -10.64 4.29
N GLN A 143 -35.07 -10.69 5.01
CA GLN A 143 -35.84 -11.92 5.22
C GLN A 143 -37.33 -11.83 4.87
N ALA A 144 -37.77 -10.80 4.16
CA ALA A 144 -39.14 -10.72 3.64
C ALA A 144 -39.23 -11.21 2.19
N MET A 145 -38.71 -12.39 1.88
CA MET A 145 -39.03 -13.16 0.67
C MET A 145 -38.68 -14.62 0.91
N HIS A 146 -39.57 -15.36 1.57
CA HIS A 146 -39.87 -16.78 1.31
C HIS A 146 -41.06 -17.20 2.17
N ASN A 147 -42.16 -17.53 1.47
CA ASN A 147 -43.43 -18.15 1.88
C ASN A 147 -44.28 -17.46 2.95
#